data_AF-A0A9P3PYJ4-F1
#
_entry.id   AF-A0A9P3PYJ4-F1
#
_cell.length_a   1.000
_cell.length_b   1.000
_cell.length_c   1.000
_cell.angle_alpha   90.00
_cell.angle_beta   90.00
_cell.angle_gamma   90.00
#
_symmetry.space_group_name_H-M   'P 1'
#
loop_
_entity.id
_entity.type
_entity.pdbx_description
1 polymer ?
#
loop_
_entity_poly.entity_id
_entity_poly.type
_entity_poly.pdbx_seq_one_letter_code
_entity_poly.pdbx_strand_id
1 'polypeptide(L)'
;MLGVPQTAAANFAGPLTANPAAGASQSLLSQFPEVEEALILAVIGHTLKPSDLYKLDSKYRDKAERGMLEIEGGTLRVKADTTTKDYPTPYSVQAPLLVYIRILIAHATGSQVAAVARATTLYLAQFLKLCAEYEWAAVLNYHMAFFAHRRREMVAGDYAGWCNIDVELQADYLTGFRKSRGAATPSTSRKAADSRASEVCRMFNTGVHTGMACPNGRVHRCSTPGCNSTQHGANMCTFGAAPRA
;
A
#
# COMPACT_ATOMS: atom_id res chain seq x y z
N MET A 1 -1.73 -57.72 41.32
CA MET A 1 -1.65 -56.38 40.74
C MET A 1 -2.88 -56.14 39.90
N LEU A 2 -3.85 -55.40 40.40
CA LEU A 2 -4.98 -54.86 39.63
C LEU A 2 -5.17 -53.43 40.14
N GLY A 3 -4.83 -52.46 39.28
CA GLY A 3 -4.84 -51.03 39.60
C GLY A 3 -6.27 -50.51 39.70
N VAL A 4 -6.55 -49.82 40.81
CA VAL A 4 -7.77 -49.04 41.03
C VAL A 4 -7.66 -47.74 40.23
N PRO A 5 -8.69 -47.30 39.49
CA PRO A 5 -8.67 -46.00 38.83
C PRO A 5 -8.83 -44.87 39.85
N GLN A 6 -7.88 -43.94 39.83
CA GLN A 6 -7.86 -42.73 40.63
C GLN A 6 -8.88 -41.73 40.07
N THR A 7 -9.99 -41.54 40.77
CA THR A 7 -10.93 -40.44 40.53
C THR A 7 -10.34 -39.14 41.08
N ALA A 8 -9.91 -38.25 40.18
CA ALA A 8 -9.50 -36.90 40.56
C ALA A 8 -10.73 -36.05 40.88
N ALA A 9 -10.73 -35.50 42.09
CA ALA A 9 -11.79 -34.67 42.65
C ALA A 9 -11.90 -33.29 41.96
N ALA A 10 -13.09 -32.75 42.07
CA ALA A 10 -13.56 -31.48 41.54
C ALA A 10 -12.63 -30.28 41.85
N ASN A 11 -12.30 -29.51 40.81
CA ASN A 11 -11.89 -28.12 40.99
C ASN A 11 -13.14 -27.28 41.22
N PHE A 12 -13.29 -26.81 42.45
CA PHE A 12 -14.23 -25.78 42.87
C PHE A 12 -13.99 -24.49 42.05
N ALA A 13 -14.87 -24.19 41.11
CA ALA A 13 -15.04 -22.85 40.56
C ALA A 13 -16.02 -22.09 41.46
N GLY A 14 -15.60 -20.91 41.94
CA GLY A 14 -16.38 -20.01 42.80
C GLY A 14 -17.66 -19.47 42.13
N PRO A 15 -18.46 -18.68 42.89
CA PRO A 15 -19.87 -18.47 42.59
C PRO A 15 -20.12 -17.69 41.30
N LEU A 16 -20.65 -18.42 40.32
CA LEU A 16 -21.74 -18.10 39.39
C LEU A 16 -22.26 -16.65 39.38
N THR A 17 -21.49 -15.71 38.83
CA THR A 17 -22.02 -14.47 38.21
C THR A 17 -21.22 -14.05 36.97
N ALA A 18 -20.52 -14.98 36.33
CA ALA A 18 -19.88 -14.71 35.04
C ALA A 18 -20.95 -14.64 33.96
N ASN A 19 -21.40 -13.44 33.62
CA ASN A 19 -22.04 -13.19 32.33
C ASN A 19 -21.06 -13.68 31.24
N PRO A 20 -21.41 -14.67 30.39
CA PRO A 20 -20.51 -15.22 29.40
C PRO A 20 -19.97 -14.17 28.41
N ALA A 21 -20.68 -13.04 28.26
CA ALA A 21 -20.19 -11.89 27.51
C ALA A 21 -18.99 -11.18 28.19
N ALA A 22 -18.96 -11.10 29.53
CA ALA A 22 -17.90 -10.42 30.27
C ALA A 22 -16.56 -11.19 30.24
N GLY A 23 -16.62 -12.53 30.25
CA GLY A 23 -15.43 -13.39 30.16
C GLY A 23 -14.78 -13.39 28.77
N ALA A 24 -15.61 -13.36 27.71
CA ALA A 24 -15.13 -13.23 26.33
C ALA A 24 -14.44 -11.88 26.11
N SER A 25 -14.98 -10.79 26.67
CA SER A 25 -14.36 -9.47 26.63
C SER A 25 -13.00 -9.46 27.34
N GLN A 26 -12.88 -10.00 28.55
CA GLN A 26 -11.59 -10.03 29.26
C GLN A 26 -10.51 -10.86 28.53
N SER A 27 -10.90 -12.00 27.94
CA SER A 27 -10.00 -12.79 27.10
C SER A 27 -9.57 -12.07 25.82
N LEU A 28 -10.44 -11.23 25.25
CA LEU A 28 -10.11 -10.45 24.05
C LEU A 28 -9.19 -9.27 24.39
N LEU A 29 -9.46 -8.53 25.47
CA LEU A 29 -8.63 -7.40 25.91
C LEU A 29 -7.18 -7.82 26.20
N SER A 30 -7.00 -8.98 26.84
CA SER A 30 -5.66 -9.54 27.12
C SER A 30 -4.89 -9.97 25.86
N GLN A 31 -5.57 -10.27 24.75
CA GLN A 31 -4.92 -10.60 23.47
C GLN A 31 -4.43 -9.36 22.70
N PHE A 32 -4.97 -8.19 23.00
CA PHE A 32 -4.66 -6.93 22.31
C PHE A 32 -4.31 -5.80 23.29
N PRO A 33 -3.26 -5.96 24.13
CA PRO A 33 -2.92 -4.99 25.17
C PRO A 33 -2.51 -3.61 24.61
N GLU A 34 -2.03 -3.58 23.36
CA GLU A 34 -1.62 -2.34 22.68
C GLU A 34 -2.81 -1.53 22.15
N VAL A 35 -4.02 -2.10 22.09
CA VAL A 35 -5.22 -1.44 21.57
C VAL A 35 -6.10 -0.99 22.74
N GLU A 36 -6.62 0.23 22.68
CA GLU A 36 -7.55 0.72 23.70
C GLU A 36 -8.83 -0.13 23.72
N GLU A 37 -9.35 -0.42 24.93
CA GLU A 37 -10.58 -1.19 25.12
C GLU A 37 -11.75 -0.61 24.31
N ALA A 38 -11.91 0.72 24.31
CA ALA A 38 -12.95 1.40 23.55
C ALA A 38 -12.87 1.11 22.05
N LEU A 39 -11.67 0.99 21.49
CA LEU A 39 -11.47 0.64 20.07
C LEU A 39 -11.80 -0.82 19.81
N ILE A 40 -11.41 -1.74 20.71
CA ILE A 40 -11.76 -3.16 20.61
C ILE A 40 -13.29 -3.33 20.60
N LEU A 41 -13.98 -2.67 21.54
CA LEU A 41 -15.45 -2.64 21.59
C LEU A 41 -16.07 -2.03 20.33
N ALA A 42 -15.46 -0.98 19.77
CA ALA A 42 -15.92 -0.39 18.51
C ALA A 42 -15.73 -1.31 17.30
N VAL A 43 -14.69 -2.16 17.29
CA VAL A 43 -14.47 -3.17 16.25
C VAL A 43 -15.52 -4.27 16.31
N ILE A 44 -15.71 -4.90 17.48
CA ILE A 44 -16.69 -5.98 17.64
C ILE A 44 -18.13 -5.48 17.46
N GLY A 45 -18.41 -4.23 17.82
CA GLY A 45 -19.70 -3.59 17.60
C GLY A 45 -19.88 -3.02 16.19
N HIS A 46 -18.90 -3.17 15.30
CA HIS A 46 -18.91 -2.62 13.94
C HIS A 46 -19.25 -1.11 13.88
N THR A 47 -18.76 -0.34 14.85
CA THR A 47 -18.97 1.13 14.91
C THR A 47 -17.72 1.93 14.57
N LEU A 48 -16.54 1.31 14.57
CA LEU A 48 -15.29 1.96 14.17
C LEU A 48 -15.41 2.54 12.76
N LYS A 49 -15.07 3.83 12.59
CA LYS A 49 -15.09 4.48 11.28
C LYS A 49 -13.83 4.14 10.49
N PRO A 50 -13.90 4.05 9.15
CA PRO A 50 -12.73 3.82 8.31
C PRO A 50 -11.63 4.86 8.56
N SER A 51 -12.00 6.12 8.76
CA SER A 51 -11.08 7.22 9.06
C SER A 51 -10.37 7.09 10.41
N ASP A 52 -10.91 6.31 11.34
CA ASP A 52 -10.36 6.09 12.68
C ASP A 52 -9.51 4.81 12.76
N LEU A 53 -9.37 4.07 11.65
CA LEU A 53 -8.69 2.77 11.62
C LEU A 53 -7.23 2.88 12.10
N TYR A 54 -6.55 4.00 11.82
CA TYR A 54 -5.15 4.24 12.20
C TYR A 54 -4.93 4.20 13.72
N LYS A 55 -5.98 4.41 14.52
CA LYS A 55 -5.92 4.33 15.99
C LYS A 55 -5.64 2.92 16.50
N LEU A 56 -5.80 1.90 15.65
CA LEU A 56 -5.44 0.51 15.97
C LEU A 56 -3.94 0.21 15.77
N ASP A 57 -3.18 1.10 15.13
CA ASP A 57 -1.72 0.95 14.98
C ASP A 57 -1.03 1.39 16.29
N SER A 58 -0.11 0.60 16.82
CA SER A 58 0.64 0.96 18.02
C SER A 58 1.46 2.23 17.85
N LYS A 59 1.89 2.53 16.62
CA LYS A 59 2.59 3.79 16.27
C LYS A 59 1.72 5.02 16.43
N TYR A 60 0.38 4.88 16.48
CA TYR A 60 -0.50 6.01 16.75
C TYR A 60 -0.35 6.49 18.20
N ARG A 61 -0.26 5.58 19.19
CA ARG A 61 -0.01 5.98 20.58
C ARG A 61 1.30 6.73 20.72
N ASP A 62 2.38 6.17 20.15
CA ASP A 62 3.70 6.81 20.15
C ASP A 62 3.70 8.23 19.56
N LYS A 63 2.81 8.48 18.58
CA LYS A 63 2.63 9.80 17.95
C LYS A 63 1.68 10.69 18.72
N ALA A 64 0.65 10.17 19.36
CA ALA A 64 -0.25 10.94 20.21
C ALA A 64 0.48 11.43 21.48
N GLU A 65 1.30 10.56 22.07
CA GLU A 65 2.17 10.89 23.20
C GLU A 65 3.27 11.89 22.81
N ARG A 66 3.86 11.76 21.61
CA ARG A 66 4.81 12.76 21.08
C ARG A 66 4.16 14.06 20.60
N GLY A 67 2.94 13.99 20.06
CA GLY A 67 2.18 15.11 19.52
C GLY A 67 1.61 16.03 20.60
N MET A 68 1.61 15.60 21.87
CA MET A 68 1.37 16.47 23.02
C MET A 68 2.46 17.55 23.20
N LEU A 69 3.56 17.48 22.44
CA LEU A 69 4.70 18.42 22.53
C LEU A 69 4.90 19.32 21.29
N GLU A 70 3.95 19.38 20.35
CA GLU A 70 4.05 20.33 19.22
C GLU A 70 2.82 21.26 19.15
N ILE A 71 2.99 22.47 19.68
CA ILE A 71 2.13 23.62 19.37
C ILE A 71 2.72 24.31 18.16
N GLU A 72 2.07 24.19 17.00
CA GLU A 72 2.51 24.92 15.80
C GLU A 72 1.41 25.87 15.29
N GLY A 73 1.65 27.18 15.48
CA GLY A 73 1.59 28.12 14.36
C GLY A 73 0.25 28.73 13.93
N GLY A 74 -0.81 28.69 14.73
CA GLY A 74 -1.87 29.73 14.77
C GLY A 74 -2.55 30.19 13.46
N THR A 75 -2.50 29.43 12.36
CA THR A 75 -3.05 29.88 11.07
C THR A 75 -3.98 28.82 10.48
N LEU A 76 -5.24 29.20 10.28
CA LEU A 76 -6.28 28.36 9.71
C LEU A 76 -6.08 28.27 8.18
N ARG A 77 -5.54 27.15 7.69
CA ARG A 77 -5.61 26.77 6.28
C ARG A 77 -6.64 25.65 6.11
N VAL A 78 -7.58 25.84 5.19
CA VAL A 78 -8.53 24.80 4.78
C VAL A 78 -7.72 23.62 4.25
N LYS A 79 -7.73 22.53 5.01
CA LYS A 79 -6.89 21.35 4.84
C LYS A 79 -7.41 20.55 3.65
N ALA A 80 -6.55 20.28 2.66
CA ALA A 80 -6.79 19.22 1.71
C ALA A 80 -7.04 17.90 2.48
N ASP A 81 -8.03 17.13 2.02
CA ASP A 81 -8.56 15.88 2.58
C ASP A 81 -7.73 15.29 3.73
N THR A 82 -8.22 15.48 4.95
CA THR A 82 -7.62 15.04 6.22
C THR A 82 -7.20 13.57 6.22
N THR A 83 -7.83 12.72 5.41
CA THR A 83 -7.59 11.28 5.33
C THR A 83 -6.20 10.90 4.79
N THR A 84 -5.62 11.62 3.83
CA THR A 84 -4.29 11.24 3.32
C THR A 84 -3.15 11.55 4.28
N LYS A 85 -3.31 12.53 5.19
CA LYS A 85 -2.29 12.84 6.22
C LYS A 85 -2.11 11.68 7.19
N ASP A 86 -3.21 11.07 7.59
CA ASP A 86 -3.21 9.94 8.52
C ASP A 86 -2.86 8.62 7.80
N TYR A 87 -3.14 8.55 6.49
CA TYR A 87 -2.84 7.41 5.63
C TYR A 87 -1.91 7.76 4.44
N PRO A 88 -0.61 8.04 4.69
CA PRO A 88 0.31 8.45 3.63
C PRO A 88 0.69 7.32 2.67
N THR A 89 0.49 6.05 3.04
CA THR A 89 0.92 4.89 2.25
C THR A 89 -0.07 3.73 2.34
N PRO A 90 -0.07 2.78 1.37
CA PRO A 90 -0.81 1.53 1.50
C PRO A 90 -0.58 0.80 2.83
N TYR A 91 0.67 0.83 3.32
CA TYR A 91 1.04 0.20 4.58
C TYR A 91 0.34 0.85 5.79
N SER A 92 0.15 2.16 5.78
CA SER A 92 -0.55 2.88 6.86
C SER A 92 -2.04 2.51 7.00
N VAL A 93 -2.65 1.93 5.96
CA VAL A 93 -3.98 1.30 6.04
C VAL A 93 -3.87 -0.18 6.38
N GLN A 94 -2.96 -0.89 5.72
CA GLN A 94 -2.83 -2.34 5.84
C GLN A 94 -2.50 -2.79 7.26
N ALA A 95 -1.54 -2.13 7.93
CA ALA A 95 -1.13 -2.51 9.28
C ALA A 95 -2.29 -2.45 10.30
N PRO A 96 -3.01 -1.32 10.47
CA PRO A 96 -4.15 -1.29 11.38
C PRO A 96 -5.34 -2.11 10.90
N LEU A 97 -5.53 -2.28 9.58
CA LEU A 97 -6.55 -3.18 9.04
C LEU A 97 -6.31 -4.62 9.50
N LEU A 98 -5.06 -5.10 9.48
CA LEU A 98 -4.72 -6.44 9.98
C LEU A 98 -5.04 -6.61 11.47
N VAL A 99 -4.84 -5.57 12.28
CA VAL A 99 -5.24 -5.58 13.70
C VAL A 99 -6.76 -5.66 13.83
N TYR A 100 -7.50 -4.84 13.07
CA TYR A 100 -8.96 -4.88 12.99
C TYR A 100 -9.48 -6.29 12.69
N ILE A 101 -8.92 -6.94 11.68
CA ILE A 101 -9.27 -8.31 11.27
C ILE A 101 -8.97 -9.31 12.39
N ARG A 102 -7.80 -9.22 13.02
CA ARG A 102 -7.42 -10.14 14.10
C ARG A 102 -8.38 -10.06 15.27
N ILE A 103 -8.85 -8.86 15.62
CA ILE A 103 -9.87 -8.65 16.66
C ILE A 103 -11.19 -9.32 16.23
N LEU A 104 -11.63 -9.12 14.99
CA LEU A 104 -12.84 -9.78 14.47
C LEU A 104 -12.74 -11.31 14.50
N ILE A 105 -11.62 -11.88 14.07
CA ILE A 105 -11.40 -13.34 14.08
C ILE A 105 -11.41 -13.88 15.51
N ALA A 106 -10.77 -13.19 16.44
CA ALA A 106 -10.74 -13.60 17.85
C ALA A 106 -12.13 -13.52 18.52
N HIS A 107 -13.00 -12.62 18.04
CA HIS A 107 -14.38 -12.50 18.52
C HIS A 107 -15.36 -13.45 17.81
N ALA A 108 -15.07 -13.82 16.56
CA ALA A 108 -15.94 -14.67 15.75
C ALA A 108 -16.08 -16.09 16.35
N THR A 109 -17.24 -16.71 16.14
CA THR A 109 -17.54 -18.06 16.66
C THR A 109 -17.94 -19.01 15.55
N GLY A 110 -17.61 -20.31 15.72
CA GLY A 110 -18.02 -21.37 14.80
C GLY A 110 -17.58 -21.12 13.35
N SER A 111 -18.55 -21.18 12.42
CA SER A 111 -18.32 -20.98 10.99
C SER A 111 -17.92 -19.55 10.61
N GLN A 112 -18.16 -18.55 11.46
CA GLN A 112 -17.84 -17.16 11.19
C GLN A 112 -16.33 -16.93 11.11
N VAL A 113 -15.53 -17.66 11.90
CA VAL A 113 -14.07 -17.55 11.90
C VAL A 113 -13.51 -17.77 10.49
N ALA A 114 -13.93 -18.85 9.83
CA ALA A 114 -13.50 -19.18 8.48
C ALA A 114 -14.04 -18.18 7.43
N ALA A 115 -15.26 -17.67 7.63
CA ALA A 115 -15.86 -16.67 6.75
C ALA A 115 -15.07 -15.35 6.79
N VAL A 116 -14.81 -14.82 7.99
CA VAL A 116 -14.04 -13.59 8.22
C VAL A 116 -12.63 -13.73 7.65
N ALA A 117 -11.94 -14.83 7.97
CA ALA A 117 -10.58 -15.07 7.50
C ALA A 117 -10.51 -15.13 5.96
N ARG A 118 -11.45 -15.83 5.32
CA ARG A 118 -11.50 -15.94 3.85
C ARG A 118 -11.80 -14.60 3.20
N ALA A 119 -12.87 -13.94 3.64
CA ALA A 119 -13.33 -12.69 3.03
C ALA A 119 -12.26 -11.61 3.12
N THR A 120 -11.60 -11.55 4.27
CA THR A 120 -10.48 -10.65 4.49
C THR A 120 -9.28 -10.95 3.60
N THR A 121 -8.89 -12.23 3.47
CA THR A 121 -7.72 -12.60 2.65
C THR A 121 -7.93 -12.19 1.20
N LEU A 122 -9.15 -12.39 0.68
CA LEU A 122 -9.53 -11.95 -0.66
C LEU A 122 -9.48 -10.42 -0.78
N TYR A 123 -10.03 -9.70 0.20
CA TYR A 123 -9.98 -8.25 0.22
C TYR A 123 -8.55 -7.70 0.21
N LEU A 124 -7.66 -8.23 1.05
CA LEU A 124 -6.26 -7.77 1.11
C LEU A 124 -5.53 -7.99 -0.22
N ALA A 125 -5.75 -9.14 -0.87
CA ALA A 125 -5.19 -9.41 -2.19
C ALA A 125 -5.70 -8.40 -3.24
N GLN A 126 -7.00 -8.10 -3.22
CA GLN A 126 -7.61 -7.09 -4.09
C GLN A 126 -7.07 -5.68 -3.79
N PHE A 127 -6.98 -5.30 -2.52
CA PHE A 127 -6.45 -4.01 -2.08
C PHE A 127 -5.01 -3.79 -2.59
N LEU A 128 -4.14 -4.80 -2.47
CA LEU A 128 -2.78 -4.73 -3.01
C LEU A 128 -2.76 -4.58 -4.53
N LYS A 129 -3.64 -5.28 -5.25
CA LYS A 129 -3.81 -5.12 -6.70
C LYS A 129 -4.25 -3.70 -7.06
N LEU A 130 -5.21 -3.14 -6.34
CA LEU A 130 -5.65 -1.75 -6.54
C LEU A 130 -4.52 -0.75 -6.27
N CYS A 131 -3.76 -0.95 -5.19
CA CYS A 131 -2.58 -0.13 -4.89
C CYS A 131 -1.52 -0.19 -6.00
N ALA A 132 -1.38 -1.32 -6.69
CA ALA A 132 -0.45 -1.47 -7.81
C ALA A 132 -0.95 -0.77 -9.09
N GLU A 133 -2.27 -0.72 -9.31
CA GLU A 133 -2.86 -0.25 -10.57
C GLU A 133 -3.35 1.20 -10.55
N TYR A 134 -3.69 1.76 -9.39
CA TYR A 134 -4.34 3.06 -9.27
C TYR A 134 -3.59 3.99 -8.32
N GLU A 135 -3.78 5.29 -8.51
CA GLU A 135 -3.20 6.33 -7.66
C GLU A 135 -3.64 6.17 -6.20
N TRP A 136 -2.71 6.41 -5.27
CA TRP A 136 -2.95 6.09 -3.86
C TRP A 136 -4.16 6.81 -3.27
N ALA A 137 -4.34 8.10 -3.56
CA ALA A 137 -5.47 8.87 -3.06
C ALA A 137 -6.82 8.28 -3.50
N ALA A 138 -6.91 7.80 -4.75
CA ALA A 138 -8.10 7.15 -5.28
C ALA A 138 -8.38 5.80 -4.59
N VAL A 139 -7.33 4.99 -4.39
CA VAL A 139 -7.44 3.71 -3.68
C VAL A 139 -7.85 3.92 -2.22
N LEU A 140 -7.32 4.96 -1.56
CA LEU A 140 -7.69 5.31 -0.19
C LEU A 140 -9.17 5.69 -0.11
N ASN A 141 -9.66 6.54 -1.01
CA ASN A 141 -11.06 6.93 -1.04
C ASN A 141 -12.00 5.74 -1.31
N TYR A 142 -11.63 4.86 -2.25
CA TYR A 142 -12.32 3.59 -2.47
C TYR A 142 -12.34 2.74 -1.19
N HIS A 143 -11.21 2.56 -0.51
CA HIS A 143 -11.13 1.80 0.74
C HIS A 143 -12.05 2.36 1.82
N MET A 144 -12.08 3.69 2.00
CA MET A 144 -12.92 4.35 2.99
C MET A 144 -14.42 4.09 2.71
N ALA A 145 -14.85 4.25 1.46
CA ALA A 145 -16.24 4.01 1.06
C ALA A 145 -16.63 2.53 1.15
N PHE A 146 -15.74 1.64 0.71
CA PHE A 146 -15.90 0.19 0.77
C PHE A 146 -16.06 -0.28 2.21
N PHE A 147 -15.14 0.12 3.09
CA PHE A 147 -15.20 -0.24 4.51
C PHE A 147 -16.52 0.23 5.13
N ALA A 148 -16.94 1.47 4.87
CA ALA A 148 -18.20 2.01 5.39
C ALA A 148 -19.44 1.21 4.94
N HIS A 149 -19.45 0.70 3.71
CA HIS A 149 -20.50 -0.19 3.21
C HIS A 149 -20.49 -1.53 3.93
N ARG A 150 -19.35 -2.22 3.89
CA ARG A 150 -19.21 -3.56 4.49
C ARG A 150 -19.46 -3.58 5.98
N ARG A 151 -19.15 -2.48 6.69
CA ARG A 151 -19.46 -2.34 8.11
C ARG A 151 -20.95 -2.45 8.41
N ARG A 152 -21.82 -1.92 7.54
CA ARG A 152 -23.28 -2.06 7.70
C ARG A 152 -23.75 -3.51 7.53
N GLU A 153 -23.13 -4.24 6.60
CA GLU A 153 -23.41 -5.67 6.37
C GLU A 153 -22.97 -6.53 7.57
N MET A 154 -21.79 -6.22 8.14
CA MET A 154 -21.27 -6.94 9.30
C MET A 154 -22.13 -6.80 10.56
N VAL A 155 -22.86 -5.69 10.72
CA VAL A 155 -23.86 -5.54 11.81
C VAL A 155 -24.95 -6.62 11.72
N ALA A 156 -25.29 -7.07 10.51
CA ALA A 156 -26.21 -8.19 10.29
C ALA A 156 -25.53 -9.57 10.35
N GLY A 157 -24.23 -9.62 10.64
CA GLY A 157 -23.42 -10.85 10.65
C GLY A 157 -23.00 -11.33 9.25
N ASP A 158 -23.23 -10.52 8.21
CA ASP A 158 -22.80 -10.86 6.85
C ASP A 158 -21.40 -10.32 6.57
N TYR A 159 -20.47 -11.23 6.30
CA TYR A 159 -19.08 -10.93 5.95
C TYR A 159 -18.78 -11.16 4.47
N ALA A 160 -19.73 -11.69 3.69
CA ALA A 160 -19.50 -12.11 2.31
C ALA A 160 -19.15 -10.93 1.40
N GLY A 161 -19.64 -9.73 1.70
CA GLY A 161 -19.33 -8.52 0.92
C GLY A 161 -17.83 -8.19 0.85
N TRP A 162 -17.03 -8.59 1.85
CA TRP A 162 -15.58 -8.39 1.83
C TRP A 162 -14.87 -9.25 0.79
N CYS A 163 -15.48 -10.35 0.32
CA CYS A 163 -14.91 -11.20 -0.72
C CYS A 163 -14.93 -10.54 -2.12
N ASN A 164 -15.82 -9.57 -2.33
CA ASN A 164 -16.18 -9.08 -3.65
C ASN A 164 -15.69 -7.66 -3.88
N ILE A 165 -15.31 -7.38 -5.13
CA ILE A 165 -15.08 -6.01 -5.58
C ILE A 165 -16.44 -5.32 -5.68
N ASP A 166 -16.51 -4.13 -5.11
CA ASP A 166 -17.69 -3.28 -5.27
C ASP A 166 -17.52 -2.50 -6.57
N VAL A 167 -18.19 -2.97 -7.63
CA VAL A 167 -18.03 -2.45 -8.99
C VAL A 167 -18.50 -1.00 -9.10
N GLU A 168 -19.55 -0.64 -8.36
CA GLU A 168 -20.08 0.73 -8.32
C GLU A 168 -19.05 1.65 -7.66
N LEU A 169 -18.55 1.29 -6.47
CA LEU A 169 -17.49 2.07 -5.82
C LEU A 169 -16.21 2.12 -6.65
N GLN A 170 -15.87 1.06 -7.37
CA GLN A 170 -14.73 1.06 -8.27
C GLN A 170 -14.93 2.07 -9.41
N ALA A 171 -16.13 2.11 -10.01
CA ALA A 171 -16.44 3.08 -11.05
C ALA A 171 -16.34 4.52 -10.52
N ASP A 172 -16.86 4.79 -9.33
CA ASP A 172 -16.90 6.13 -8.73
C ASP A 172 -15.52 6.64 -8.32
N TYR A 173 -14.68 5.79 -7.74
CA TYR A 173 -13.43 6.23 -7.11
C TYR A 173 -12.17 5.94 -7.93
N LEU A 174 -12.19 4.94 -8.82
CA LEU A 174 -10.97 4.47 -9.50
C LEU A 174 -10.91 4.82 -10.98
N THR A 175 -12.06 5.09 -11.62
CA THR A 175 -12.11 5.47 -13.04
C THR A 175 -11.31 6.74 -13.29
N GLY A 176 -10.40 6.70 -14.27
CA GLY A 176 -9.54 7.84 -14.62
C GLY A 176 -8.30 8.01 -13.73
N PHE A 177 -8.18 7.27 -12.62
CA PHE A 177 -7.04 7.34 -11.69
C PHE A 177 -6.10 6.15 -11.81
N ARG A 178 -6.16 5.42 -12.94
CA ARG A 178 -5.21 4.33 -13.19
C ARG A 178 -3.82 4.92 -13.33
N LYS A 179 -2.86 4.36 -12.60
CA LYS A 179 -1.45 4.69 -12.81
C LYS A 179 -1.15 4.44 -14.27
N SER A 180 -0.46 5.39 -14.90
CA SER A 180 0.18 5.12 -16.17
C SER A 180 1.19 4.02 -15.94
N ARG A 181 0.79 2.75 -16.18
CA ARG A 181 1.75 1.71 -16.56
C ARG A 181 2.52 2.34 -17.69
N GLY A 182 3.82 2.51 -17.53
CA GLY A 182 4.64 3.10 -18.56
C GLY A 182 4.39 2.38 -19.89
N ALA A 183 3.48 2.91 -20.69
CA ALA A 183 3.80 3.11 -22.07
C ALA A 183 5.14 3.83 -22.02
N ALA A 184 6.11 3.33 -22.77
CA ALA A 184 7.14 4.21 -23.27
C ALA A 184 6.40 5.28 -24.10
N THR A 185 5.76 6.24 -23.44
CA THR A 185 5.47 7.52 -24.05
C THR A 185 6.84 8.11 -24.33
N PRO A 186 7.11 8.50 -25.59
CA PRO A 186 8.35 9.17 -25.92
C PRO A 186 8.43 10.37 -24.99
N SER A 187 9.43 10.34 -24.11
CA SER A 187 9.59 11.40 -23.13
C SER A 187 9.84 12.68 -23.91
N THR A 188 8.85 13.56 -23.99
CA THR A 188 9.07 14.98 -24.23
C THR A 188 9.68 15.60 -22.98
N SER A 189 10.80 15.04 -22.53
CA SER A 189 11.70 15.62 -21.55
C SER A 189 12.59 16.61 -22.29
N ARG A 190 12.01 17.76 -22.67
CA ARG A 190 12.75 18.90 -23.24
C ARG A 190 13.82 19.49 -22.30
N LYS A 191 14.02 18.92 -21.11
CA LYS A 191 15.05 19.36 -20.15
C LYS A 191 16.30 18.47 -20.07
N ALA A 192 16.32 17.29 -20.71
CA ALA A 192 17.52 16.45 -20.77
C ALA A 192 18.26 16.54 -22.13
N ALA A 193 17.63 17.15 -23.14
CA ALA A 193 18.24 17.35 -24.45
C ALA A 193 19.42 18.33 -24.40
N ASP A 194 19.37 19.32 -23.50
CA ASP A 194 20.40 20.37 -23.42
C ASP A 194 21.74 19.84 -22.87
N SER A 195 21.72 18.82 -22.00
CA SER A 195 22.95 18.26 -21.43
C SER A 195 23.65 17.24 -22.34
N ARG A 196 22.96 16.72 -23.36
CA ARG A 196 23.47 15.68 -24.27
C ARG A 196 23.75 16.17 -25.68
N ALA A 197 23.34 17.39 -26.01
CA ALA A 197 23.60 18.05 -27.29
C ALA A 197 25.10 18.30 -27.57
N SER A 198 25.98 18.18 -26.57
CA SER A 198 27.43 18.27 -26.73
C SER A 198 28.14 16.90 -26.73
N GLU A 199 27.44 15.83 -26.36
CA GLU A 199 28.02 14.48 -26.31
C GLU A 199 28.11 13.85 -27.71
N VAL A 200 29.24 13.18 -27.97
CA VAL A 200 29.45 12.46 -29.23
C VAL A 200 28.66 11.16 -29.25
N CYS A 201 27.93 10.91 -30.33
CA CYS A 201 27.24 9.66 -30.53
C CYS A 201 28.24 8.50 -30.73
N ARG A 202 28.30 7.58 -29.76
CA ARG A 202 29.15 6.37 -29.86
C ARG A 202 28.69 5.42 -30.96
N MET A 203 27.38 5.31 -31.20
CA MET A 203 26.80 4.43 -32.23
C MET A 203 27.08 4.91 -33.65
N PHE A 204 27.22 6.22 -33.85
CA PHE A 204 27.72 6.79 -35.11
C PHE A 204 29.19 6.39 -35.34
N ASN A 205 30.02 6.45 -34.30
CA ASN A 205 31.44 6.09 -34.39
C ASN A 205 31.70 4.59 -34.59
N THR A 206 30.72 3.73 -34.28
CA THR A 206 30.79 2.27 -34.54
C THR A 206 30.11 1.86 -35.84
N GLY A 207 29.57 2.80 -36.63
CA GLY A 207 28.88 2.51 -37.90
C GLY A 207 27.48 1.93 -37.76
N VAL A 208 26.93 1.89 -36.55
CA VAL A 208 25.60 1.34 -36.26
C VAL A 208 24.51 2.35 -36.63
N HIS A 209 24.80 3.65 -36.48
CA HIS A 209 23.91 4.73 -36.90
C HIS A 209 24.41 5.37 -38.20
N THR A 210 23.64 5.24 -39.27
CA THR A 210 23.91 5.84 -40.60
C THR A 210 22.97 7.01 -40.94
N GLY A 211 22.00 7.30 -40.08
CA GLY A 211 21.06 8.41 -40.26
C GLY A 211 21.69 9.79 -40.02
N MET A 212 21.09 10.84 -40.60
CA MET A 212 21.55 12.23 -40.48
C MET A 212 21.49 12.81 -39.05
N ALA A 213 20.64 12.25 -38.17
CA ALA A 213 20.48 12.71 -36.80
C ALA A 213 20.43 11.54 -35.81
N CYS A 214 20.95 11.78 -34.60
CA CYS A 214 20.90 10.78 -33.53
C CYS A 214 19.51 10.77 -32.87
N PRO A 215 18.85 9.60 -32.73
CA PRO A 215 17.59 9.48 -31.98
C PRO A 215 17.69 9.93 -30.51
N ASN A 216 18.91 9.90 -29.96
CA ASN A 216 19.20 10.32 -28.58
C ASN A 216 19.67 11.78 -28.45
N GLY A 217 19.59 12.58 -29.52
CA GLY A 217 19.96 14.00 -29.50
C GLY A 217 21.46 14.29 -29.36
N ARG A 218 22.32 13.30 -29.61
CA ARG A 218 23.79 13.42 -29.57
C ARG A 218 24.37 13.87 -30.91
N VAL A 219 25.55 14.49 -30.89
CA VAL A 219 26.23 14.97 -32.11
C VAL A 219 26.85 13.79 -32.86
N HIS A 220 26.55 13.69 -34.16
CA HIS A 220 27.28 12.83 -35.10
C HIS A 220 28.56 13.54 -35.51
N ARG A 221 29.65 13.27 -34.78
CA ARG A 221 31.01 13.66 -35.17
C ARG A 221 31.98 12.50 -34.92
N CYS A 222 33.00 12.40 -35.78
CA CYS A 222 34.07 11.43 -35.67
C CYS A 222 34.84 11.67 -34.36
N SER A 223 35.02 10.62 -33.56
CA SER A 223 35.75 10.67 -32.30
C SER A 223 37.27 10.48 -32.48
N THR A 224 37.75 10.24 -33.70
CA THR A 224 39.19 10.17 -33.98
C THR A 224 39.84 11.52 -33.73
N PRO A 225 40.91 11.59 -32.90
CA PRO A 225 41.61 12.84 -32.63
C PRO A 225 42.03 13.54 -33.93
N GLY A 226 41.62 14.81 -34.10
CA GLY A 226 41.97 15.64 -35.26
C GLY A 226 41.04 15.53 -36.48
N CYS A 227 40.11 14.57 -36.54
CA CYS A 227 39.23 14.41 -37.71
C CYS A 227 37.95 15.26 -37.63
N ASN A 228 37.25 15.28 -36.48
CA ASN A 228 36.00 16.03 -36.24
C ASN A 228 34.89 15.94 -37.32
N SER A 229 35.00 15.03 -38.29
CA SER A 229 34.08 14.88 -39.44
C SER A 229 32.68 14.51 -39.01
N THR A 230 31.66 15.10 -39.63
CA THR A 230 30.24 14.74 -39.44
C THR A 230 29.73 13.75 -40.49
N GLN A 231 30.54 13.45 -41.52
CA GLN A 231 30.16 12.56 -42.62
C GLN A 231 30.45 11.08 -42.34
N HIS A 232 31.40 10.79 -41.44
CA HIS A 232 31.80 9.44 -41.09
C HIS A 232 32.09 9.30 -39.60
N GLY A 233 31.87 8.10 -39.06
CA GLY A 233 32.28 7.72 -37.71
C GLY A 233 33.74 7.27 -37.65
N ALA A 234 34.29 7.15 -36.44
CA ALA A 234 35.65 6.68 -36.20
C ALA A 234 35.98 5.33 -36.87
N ASN A 235 34.99 4.44 -37.02
CA ASN A 235 35.12 3.17 -37.71
C ASN A 235 35.48 3.29 -39.21
N MET A 236 35.13 4.41 -39.85
CA MET A 236 35.39 4.70 -41.27
C MET A 236 36.39 5.86 -41.44
N CYS A 237 37.06 6.26 -40.36
CA CYS A 237 37.99 7.37 -40.37
C CYS A 237 39.36 6.94 -40.89
N THR A 238 39.84 7.60 -41.93
CA THR A 238 41.17 7.38 -42.51
C THR A 238 42.21 8.38 -41.98
N PHE A 239 41.79 9.32 -41.11
CA PHE A 239 42.68 10.30 -40.50
C PHE A 239 43.65 9.60 -39.54
N GLY A 240 44.95 9.64 -39.84
CA GLY A 240 45.99 8.98 -39.05
C GLY A 240 46.13 7.47 -39.28
N ALA A 241 45.45 6.89 -40.26
CA ALA A 241 45.71 5.51 -40.69
C ALA A 241 47.06 5.47 -41.43
N ALA A 242 48.12 5.06 -40.73
CA ALA A 242 49.36 4.67 -41.40
C ALA A 242 49.03 3.54 -42.40
N PRO A 243 49.58 3.55 -43.62
CA PRO A 243 49.32 2.49 -44.59
C PRO A 243 49.80 1.17 -43.99
N ARG A 244 48.89 0.18 -43.91
CA ARG A 244 49.26 -1.20 -43.61
C ARG A 244 50.03 -1.74 -44.83
N ALA A 245 51.33 -1.98 -44.64
CA ALA A 245 52.15 -2.81 -45.52
C ALA A 245 51.75 -4.29 -45.38
#